data_AF-A0A524A677-F1
#
_entry.id   AF-A0A524A677-F1
#
_cell.length_a   1.000
_cell.length_b   1.000
_cell.length_c   1.000
_cell.angle_alpha   90.00
_cell.angle_beta   90.00
_cell.angle_gamma   90.00
#
_symmetry.space_group_name_H-M   'P 1'
#
loop_
_entity.id
_entity.type
_entity.pdbx_description
1 polymer ?
#
loop_
_entity_poly.entity_id
_entity_poly.type
_entity_poly.pdbx_seq_one_letter_code
_entity_poly.pdbx_strand_id
1 'polypeptide(L)'
;MVTNLPPDAKAKWNEVTQTRNPEGRLRLMGEFISLVPKHKGTERMCRQVKQQMARLRQEIEDKKKAAKRRSAPSYFIEKAGAAQLAVVGLTNAGRSSLLRAVTNSQVEVASWPFATRKPTPGMLPYKDIQFQLVEAPPIVEGSSEGRSDGFQVLSLAR
;
A
#
# COMPACT_ATOMS: atom_id res chain seq x y z
N MET A 1 33.48 21.43 -9.34
CA MET A 1 33.10 20.98 -10.70
C MET A 1 34.40 20.88 -11.51
N VAL A 2 34.57 19.86 -12.35
CA VAL A 2 35.79 19.76 -13.19
C VAL A 2 35.69 20.79 -14.32
N THR A 3 36.80 21.42 -14.65
CA THR A 3 36.83 22.61 -15.53
C THR A 3 36.68 22.26 -17.01
N ASN A 4 37.00 21.02 -17.41
CA ASN A 4 37.04 20.56 -18.81
C ASN A 4 35.88 19.61 -19.16
N LEU A 5 34.64 20.07 -18.99
CA LEU A 5 33.43 19.34 -19.42
C LEU A 5 32.97 19.81 -20.80
N PRO A 6 32.50 18.90 -21.68
CA PRO A 6 31.82 19.27 -22.92
C PRO A 6 30.63 20.20 -22.65
N PRO A 7 30.32 21.14 -23.57
CA PRO A 7 29.17 22.05 -23.45
C PRO A 7 27.86 21.30 -23.18
N ASP A 8 27.63 20.18 -23.87
CA ASP A 8 26.42 19.36 -23.74
C ASP A 8 26.28 18.75 -22.33
N ALA A 9 27.39 18.28 -21.75
CA ALA A 9 27.40 17.77 -20.39
C ALA A 9 27.13 18.88 -19.36
N LYS A 10 27.62 20.11 -19.59
CA LYS A 10 27.33 21.27 -18.73
C LYS A 10 25.84 21.65 -18.80
N ALA A 11 25.26 21.69 -20.00
CA ALA A 11 23.83 21.94 -20.19
C ALA A 11 22.98 20.89 -19.46
N LYS A 12 23.34 19.61 -19.60
CA LYS A 12 22.64 18.51 -18.92
C LYS A 12 22.73 18.59 -17.40
N TRP A 13 23.86 19.02 -16.86
CA TRP A 13 24.00 19.24 -15.41
C TRP A 13 23.09 20.36 -14.90
N ASN A 14 22.85 21.40 -15.71
CA ASN A 14 21.88 22.45 -15.37
C ASN A 14 20.44 21.91 -15.34
N GLU A 15 20.08 21.00 -16.25
CA GLU A 15 18.77 20.33 -16.19
C GLU A 15 18.61 19.49 -14.92
N VAL A 16 19.67 18.78 -14.50
CA VAL A 16 19.69 18.00 -13.25
C VAL A 16 19.47 18.88 -12.01
N THR A 17 20.09 20.07 -11.96
CA THR A 17 19.96 20.98 -10.82
C THR A 17 18.58 21.65 -10.77
N GLN A 18 18.02 22.01 -11.93
CA GLN A 18 16.70 22.63 -12.03
C GLN A 18 15.54 21.67 -11.77
N THR A 19 15.71 20.37 -12.07
CA THR A 19 14.65 19.38 -11.91
C THR A 19 14.31 19.11 -10.44
N ARG A 20 13.04 19.32 -10.07
CA ARG A 20 12.51 19.02 -8.73
C ARG A 20 11.96 17.59 -8.60
N ASN A 21 11.66 16.93 -9.71
CA ASN A 21 11.15 15.56 -9.73
C ASN A 21 12.29 14.54 -9.46
N PRO A 22 12.21 13.70 -8.40
CA PRO A 22 13.22 12.69 -8.11
C PRO A 22 13.47 11.66 -9.24
N GLU A 23 12.41 11.18 -9.90
CA GLU A 23 12.53 10.21 -10.99
C GLU A 23 13.13 10.86 -12.25
N GLY A 24 12.69 12.10 -12.55
CA GLY A 24 13.26 12.92 -13.62
C GLY A 24 14.74 13.23 -13.38
N ARG A 25 15.12 13.59 -12.14
CA ARG A 25 16.50 13.85 -11.75
C ARG A 25 17.37 12.60 -11.92
N LEU A 26 16.89 11.42 -11.54
CA LEU A 26 17.61 10.16 -11.72
C LEU A 26 17.90 9.86 -13.20
N ARG A 27 16.91 10.09 -14.08
CA ARG A 27 17.06 9.92 -15.52
C ARG A 27 18.12 10.87 -16.09
N LEU A 28 18.01 12.17 -15.77
CA LEU A 28 18.92 13.20 -16.26
C LEU A 28 20.37 12.99 -15.76
N MET A 29 20.56 12.48 -14.55
CA MET A 29 21.88 12.11 -14.03
C MET A 29 22.50 10.94 -14.80
N GLY A 30 21.68 9.99 -15.27
CA GLY A 30 22.11 8.91 -16.15
C GLY A 30 22.55 9.43 -17.53
N GLU A 31 21.75 10.31 -18.13
CA GLU A 31 22.06 10.97 -19.40
C GLU A 31 23.35 11.81 -19.29
N PHE A 32 23.54 12.53 -18.19
CA PHE A 32 24.77 13.27 -17.90
C PHE A 32 26.02 12.37 -17.89
N ILE A 33 25.99 11.24 -17.17
CA ILE A 33 27.14 10.31 -17.12
C ILE A 33 27.51 9.78 -18.51
N SER A 34 26.53 9.58 -19.40
CA SER A 34 26.77 9.12 -20.77
C SER A 34 27.50 10.16 -21.63
N LEU A 35 27.30 11.46 -21.35
CA LEU A 35 27.93 12.57 -22.06
C LEU A 35 29.31 12.94 -21.52
N VAL A 36 29.67 12.48 -20.32
CA VAL A 36 30.96 12.82 -19.69
C VAL A 36 32.08 11.91 -20.21
N PRO A 37 33.19 12.48 -20.73
CA PRO A 37 34.36 11.71 -21.14
C PRO A 37 34.93 10.89 -19.98
N LYS A 38 35.30 9.62 -20.19
CA LYS A 38 35.81 8.72 -19.14
C LYS A 38 37.33 8.73 -19.10
N HIS A 39 37.91 9.68 -18.36
CA HIS A 39 39.36 9.76 -18.13
C HIS A 39 39.66 10.20 -16.70
N LYS A 40 40.95 10.20 -16.32
CA LYS A 40 41.44 10.49 -14.96
C LYS A 40 40.92 11.82 -14.37
N GLY A 41 40.60 12.80 -15.22
CA GLY A 41 40.09 14.12 -14.81
C GLY A 41 38.63 14.13 -14.37
N THR A 42 37.80 13.20 -14.87
CA THR A 42 36.35 13.14 -14.61
C THR A 42 35.96 11.99 -13.67
N GLU A 43 36.89 11.09 -13.38
CA GLU A 43 36.66 9.87 -12.59
C GLU A 43 36.01 10.14 -11.22
N ARG A 44 36.53 11.12 -10.48
CA ARG A 44 35.99 11.49 -9.15
C ARG A 44 34.56 12.02 -9.24
N MET A 45 34.26 12.82 -10.26
CA MET A 45 32.92 13.37 -10.50
C MET A 45 31.94 12.25 -10.88
N CYS A 46 32.31 11.39 -11.82
CA CYS A 46 31.51 10.24 -12.21
C CYS A 46 31.19 9.34 -11.01
N ARG A 47 32.17 9.10 -10.12
CA ARG A 47 31.96 8.38 -8.87
C ARG A 47 30.93 9.07 -7.96
N GLN A 48 31.05 10.39 -7.78
CA GLN A 48 30.11 11.17 -6.97
C GLN A 48 28.68 11.12 -7.53
N VAL A 49 28.51 11.31 -8.85
CA VAL A 49 27.17 11.27 -9.48
C VAL A 49 26.56 9.87 -9.39
N LYS A 50 27.35 8.80 -9.60
CA LYS A 50 26.87 7.42 -9.41
C LYS A 50 26.43 7.15 -7.97
N GLN A 51 27.16 7.65 -6.98
CA GLN A 51 26.77 7.53 -5.57
C GLN A 51 25.48 8.28 -5.27
N GLN A 52 25.30 9.49 -5.82
CA GLN A 52 24.05 10.23 -5.69
C GLN A 52 22.88 9.50 -6.34
N MET A 53 23.07 8.92 -7.53
CA MET A 53 22.04 8.10 -8.20
C MET A 53 21.67 6.86 -7.38
N ALA A 54 22.63 6.18 -6.78
CA ALA A 54 22.38 5.02 -5.93
C ALA A 54 21.54 5.38 -4.70
N ARG A 55 21.88 6.48 -4.01
CA ARG A 55 21.09 7.01 -2.89
C ARG A 55 19.68 7.39 -3.31
N LEU A 56 19.54 8.11 -4.42
CA LEU A 56 18.24 8.55 -4.92
C LEU A 56 17.35 7.38 -5.36
N ARG A 57 17.92 6.33 -5.96
CA ARG A 57 17.21 5.08 -6.27
C ARG A 57 16.68 4.41 -5.01
N GLN A 58 17.51 4.30 -3.98
CA GLN A 58 17.11 3.74 -2.70
C GLN A 58 15.97 4.54 -2.06
N GLU A 59 16.07 5.87 -2.05
CA GLU A 59 15.01 6.75 -1.52
C GLU A 59 13.68 6.60 -2.28
N ILE A 60 13.72 6.48 -3.61
CA ILE A 60 12.52 6.26 -4.43
C ILE A 60 11.90 4.90 -4.09
N GLU A 61 12.72 3.85 -3.97
CA GLU A 61 12.26 2.51 -3.65
C GLU A 61 11.69 2.43 -2.22
N ASP A 62 12.33 3.07 -1.26
CA ASP A 62 11.87 3.13 0.12
C ASP A 62 10.57 3.93 0.24
N LYS A 63 10.41 5.02 -0.51
CA LYS A 63 9.13 5.74 -0.59
C LYS A 63 8.03 4.89 -1.23
N LYS A 64 8.33 4.12 -2.28
CA LYS A 64 7.38 3.17 -2.90
C LYS A 64 7.00 2.05 -1.92
N LYS A 65 7.96 1.49 -1.18
CA LYS A 65 7.73 0.49 -0.13
C LYS A 65 6.93 1.06 1.05
N ALA A 66 7.23 2.27 1.50
CA ALA A 66 6.51 2.95 2.56
C ALA A 66 5.07 3.30 2.16
N ALA A 67 4.86 3.77 0.92
CA ALA A 67 3.52 3.96 0.36
C ALA A 67 2.74 2.63 0.32
N LYS A 68 3.38 1.54 -0.11
CA LYS A 68 2.78 0.19 -0.11
C LYS A 68 2.46 -0.32 1.29
N ARG A 69 3.32 -0.08 2.29
CA ARG A 69 3.10 -0.45 3.70
C ARG A 69 2.01 0.40 4.37
N ARG A 70 1.84 1.66 3.96
CA ARG A 70 0.75 2.54 4.43
C ARG A 70 -0.60 2.25 3.76
N SER A 71 -0.63 1.44 2.70
CA SER A 71 -1.81 1.25 1.84
C SER A 71 -2.83 0.20 2.29
N ALA A 72 -2.63 -0.50 3.40
CA ALA A 72 -3.68 -1.38 3.92
C ALA A 72 -3.67 -1.38 5.45
N PRO A 73 -4.52 -0.56 6.10
CA PRO A 73 -5.00 -0.89 7.42
C PRO A 73 -5.66 -2.27 7.32
N SER A 74 -4.95 -3.34 7.68
CA SER A 74 -5.59 -4.65 7.79
C SER A 74 -6.42 -4.63 9.06
N TYR A 75 -7.69 -4.97 8.97
CA TYR A 75 -8.44 -5.31 10.16
C TYR A 75 -7.79 -6.54 10.81
N PHE A 76 -7.23 -6.35 12.01
CA PHE A 76 -6.69 -7.44 12.80
C PHE A 76 -7.72 -7.83 13.84
N ILE A 77 -8.18 -9.07 13.77
CA ILE A 77 -9.04 -9.69 14.76
C ILE A 77 -8.30 -10.91 15.29
N GLU A 78 -8.09 -10.93 16.60
CA GLU A 78 -7.47 -12.08 17.27
C GLU A 78 -8.31 -13.33 17.01
N LYS A 79 -7.64 -14.40 16.56
CA LYS A 79 -8.29 -15.67 16.22
C LYS A 79 -8.75 -16.36 17.48
N ALA A 80 -9.99 -16.84 17.49
CA ALA A 80 -10.57 -17.59 18.60
C ALA A 80 -11.34 -18.82 18.08
N GLY A 81 -11.54 -19.79 18.96
CA GLY A 81 -12.25 -21.04 18.64
C GLY A 81 -11.45 -21.97 17.70
N ALA A 82 -12.15 -22.92 17.10
CA ALA A 82 -11.59 -23.92 16.19
C ALA A 82 -11.28 -23.35 14.80
N ALA A 83 -12.06 -22.37 14.34
CA ALA A 83 -11.78 -21.64 13.11
C ALA A 83 -12.44 -20.25 13.13
N GLN A 84 -11.90 -19.34 12.33
CA GLN A 84 -12.48 -18.03 12.06
C GLN A 84 -13.17 -18.05 10.69
N LEU A 85 -14.40 -17.56 10.63
CA LEU A 85 -15.26 -17.55 9.45
C LEU A 85 -15.66 -16.11 9.14
N ALA A 86 -15.35 -15.60 7.95
CA ALA A 86 -15.73 -14.24 7.56
C ALA A 86 -17.08 -14.22 6.84
N VAL A 87 -17.99 -13.33 7.27
CA VAL A 87 -19.28 -13.08 6.63
C VAL A 87 -19.17 -11.82 5.78
N VAL A 88 -19.14 -12.01 4.46
CA VAL A 88 -18.99 -10.95 3.46
C VAL A 88 -20.25 -10.87 2.61
N GLY A 89 -20.64 -9.66 2.21
CA GLY A 89 -21.78 -9.45 1.32
C GLY A 89 -22.09 -7.97 1.15
N LEU A 90 -23.12 -7.69 0.33
CA LEU A 90 -23.58 -6.34 0.04
C LEU A 90 -24.24 -5.70 1.28
N THR A 91 -24.51 -4.39 1.18
CA THR A 91 -25.34 -3.71 2.17
C THR A 91 -26.73 -4.35 2.25
N ASN A 92 -27.32 -4.38 3.44
CA ASN A 92 -28.65 -4.94 3.71
C ASN A 92 -28.84 -6.43 3.35
N ALA A 93 -27.77 -7.20 3.14
CA ALA A 93 -27.83 -8.63 2.87
C ALA A 93 -28.15 -9.52 4.10
N GLY A 94 -28.57 -8.94 5.24
CA GLY A 94 -28.92 -9.68 6.46
C GLY A 94 -27.74 -10.20 7.28
N ARG A 95 -26.52 -9.69 7.04
CA ARG A 95 -25.28 -10.17 7.71
C ARG A 95 -25.28 -9.96 9.21
N SER A 96 -25.65 -8.77 9.68
CA SER A 96 -25.76 -8.46 11.12
C SER A 96 -26.87 -9.27 11.78
N SER A 97 -27.99 -9.49 11.07
CA SER A 97 -29.07 -10.37 11.52
C SER A 97 -28.59 -11.80 11.68
N LEU A 98 -27.82 -12.32 10.72
CA LEU A 98 -27.22 -13.66 10.79
C LEU A 98 -26.27 -13.77 11.98
N LEU A 99 -25.31 -12.84 12.12
CA LEU A 99 -24.36 -12.84 13.25
C LEU A 99 -25.11 -12.85 14.58
N ARG A 100 -26.06 -11.92 14.76
CA ARG A 100 -26.90 -11.84 15.96
C ARG A 100 -27.65 -13.15 16.24
N ALA A 101 -28.27 -13.76 15.22
CA ALA A 101 -29.07 -14.96 15.38
C ALA A 101 -28.24 -16.18 15.81
N VAL A 102 -27.01 -16.31 15.31
CA VAL A 102 -26.20 -17.53 15.51
C VAL A 102 -25.15 -17.40 16.61
N THR A 103 -24.77 -16.18 17.01
CA THR A 103 -23.76 -15.96 18.07
C THR A 103 -24.32 -15.24 19.29
N ASN A 104 -25.62 -14.92 19.31
CA ASN A 104 -26.27 -14.07 20.32
C ASN A 104 -25.53 -12.74 20.57
N SER A 105 -24.83 -12.22 19.55
CA SER A 105 -24.08 -10.96 19.66
C SER A 105 -25.03 -9.77 19.73
N GLN A 106 -24.72 -8.77 20.55
CA GLN A 106 -25.50 -7.53 20.64
C GLN A 106 -25.18 -6.54 19.52
N VAL A 107 -25.06 -7.02 18.28
CA VAL A 107 -24.82 -6.17 17.12
C VAL A 107 -26.07 -5.40 16.72
N GLU A 108 -25.86 -4.17 16.27
CA GLU A 108 -26.92 -3.33 15.72
C GLU A 108 -27.39 -3.91 14.39
N VAL A 109 -28.70 -4.13 14.28
CA VAL A 109 -29.35 -4.55 13.04
C VAL A 109 -30.23 -3.39 12.59
N ALA A 110 -29.84 -2.77 11.47
CA ALA A 110 -30.48 -1.58 10.97
C ALA A 110 -30.88 -1.74 9.50
N SER A 111 -31.91 -1.00 9.08
CA SER A 111 -32.40 -1.00 7.69
C SER A 111 -31.67 -0.01 6.78
N TRP A 112 -30.95 0.97 7.35
CA TRP A 112 -30.15 1.92 6.57
C TRP A 112 -28.85 1.27 6.08
N PRO A 113 -28.37 1.65 4.87
CA PRO A 113 -27.19 1.03 4.30
C PRO A 113 -25.91 1.42 5.06
N PHE A 114 -24.89 0.56 4.98
CA PHE A 114 -23.58 0.77 5.63
C PHE A 114 -23.64 0.91 7.16
N ALA A 115 -24.61 0.27 7.83
CA ALA A 115 -24.70 0.22 9.28
C ALA A 115 -23.44 -0.42 9.92
N THR A 116 -22.97 -1.54 9.37
CA THR A 116 -21.74 -2.21 9.81
C THR A 116 -20.49 -1.47 9.29
N ARG A 117 -19.83 -0.70 10.16
CA ARG A 117 -18.63 0.10 9.80
C ARG A 117 -17.29 -0.54 10.19
N LYS A 118 -17.32 -1.51 11.09
CA LYS A 118 -16.13 -2.21 11.58
C LYS A 118 -16.40 -3.71 11.61
N PRO A 119 -15.36 -4.53 11.46
CA PRO A 119 -15.53 -5.97 11.61
C PRO A 119 -15.95 -6.31 13.03
N THR A 120 -16.92 -7.19 13.16
CA THR A 120 -17.48 -7.56 14.46
C THR A 120 -17.43 -9.08 14.64
N PRO A 121 -16.63 -9.58 15.59
CA PRO A 121 -16.58 -11.00 15.91
C PRO A 121 -17.75 -11.43 16.81
N GLY A 122 -18.21 -12.66 16.63
CA GLY A 122 -19.17 -13.35 17.49
C GLY A 122 -18.82 -14.84 17.58
N MET A 123 -19.09 -15.48 18.72
CA MET A 123 -18.83 -16.90 18.91
C MET A 123 -20.05 -17.74 18.53
N LEU A 124 -19.88 -18.62 17.55
CA LEU A 124 -20.86 -19.58 17.07
C LEU A 124 -20.63 -20.94 17.75
N PRO A 125 -21.49 -21.36 18.68
CA PRO A 125 -21.47 -22.72 19.20
C PRO A 125 -22.02 -23.70 18.16
N TYR A 126 -21.30 -24.78 17.89
CA TYR A 126 -21.80 -25.91 17.10
C TYR A 126 -21.35 -27.23 17.71
N LYS A 127 -22.32 -27.97 18.29
CA LYS A 127 -22.05 -29.13 19.16
C LYS A 127 -21.13 -28.72 20.32
N ASP A 128 -20.02 -29.40 20.47
CA ASP A 128 -18.95 -29.19 21.46
C ASP A 128 -17.84 -28.24 20.97
N ILE A 129 -18.00 -27.65 19.78
CA ILE A 129 -16.98 -26.81 19.13
C ILE A 129 -17.45 -25.36 19.05
N GLN A 130 -16.51 -24.43 19.24
CA GLN A 130 -16.73 -22.99 19.08
C GLN A 130 -16.07 -22.49 17.80
N PHE A 131 -16.80 -21.73 16.98
CA PHE A 131 -16.30 -21.06 15.79
C PHE A 131 -16.39 -19.55 15.96
N GLN A 132 -15.40 -18.80 15.50
CA GLN A 132 -15.45 -17.34 15.52
C GLN A 132 -16.02 -16.85 14.19
N LEU A 133 -17.23 -16.31 14.21
CA LEU A 133 -17.84 -15.68 13.04
C LEU A 133 -17.50 -14.19 13.06
N VAL A 134 -16.98 -13.66 11.96
CA VAL A 134 -16.59 -12.25 11.82
C VAL A 134 -17.46 -11.62 10.75
N GLU A 135 -18.38 -10.74 11.13
CA GLU A 135 -19.08 -9.90 10.17
C GLU A 135 -18.14 -8.81 9.65
N ALA A 136 -17.93 -8.74 8.35
CA ALA A 136 -17.15 -7.67 7.72
C ALA A 136 -18.06 -6.47 7.35
N PRO A 137 -17.53 -5.24 7.21
CA PRO A 137 -18.25 -4.15 6.55
C PRO A 137 -18.75 -4.56 5.14
N PRO A 138 -19.82 -3.94 4.61
CA PRO A 138 -20.36 -4.32 3.30
C PRO A 138 -19.37 -4.04 2.17
N ILE A 139 -19.30 -4.98 1.23
CA ILE A 139 -18.59 -4.77 -0.04
C ILE A 139 -19.50 -4.04 -1.03
N VAL A 140 -18.87 -3.35 -1.97
CA VAL A 140 -19.51 -2.63 -3.06
C VAL A 140 -18.82 -3.00 -4.38
N GLU A 141 -19.44 -2.62 -5.50
CA GLU A 141 -18.78 -2.70 -6.79
C GLU A 141 -17.45 -1.90 -6.78
N GLY A 142 -16.38 -2.50 -7.28
CA GLY A 142 -15.04 -1.93 -7.21
C GLY A 142 -14.33 -2.10 -5.85
N SER A 143 -14.85 -2.90 -4.91
CA SER A 143 -14.13 -3.21 -3.67
C SER A 143 -12.78 -3.91 -3.90
N SER A 144 -12.64 -4.70 -4.96
CA SER A 144 -11.38 -5.29 -5.40
C SER A 144 -10.38 -4.27 -5.96
N GLU A 145 -10.83 -3.05 -6.24
CA GLU A 145 -10.01 -1.91 -6.68
C GLU A 145 -9.76 -0.91 -5.54
N GLY A 146 -10.25 -1.22 -4.33
CA GLY A 146 -10.08 -0.39 -3.13
C GLY A 146 -11.24 0.54 -2.81
N ARG A 147 -12.36 0.49 -3.53
CA ARG A 147 -13.54 1.31 -3.21
C ARG A 147 -14.12 0.93 -1.85
N SER A 148 -14.50 1.94 -1.06
CA SER A 148 -15.11 1.80 0.27
C SER A 148 -14.34 0.86 1.21
N ASP A 149 -13.02 1.07 1.33
CA ASP A 149 -12.12 0.23 2.13
C ASP A 149 -12.07 -1.25 1.70
N GLY A 150 -12.43 -1.53 0.44
CA GLY A 150 -12.58 -2.89 -0.09
C GLY A 150 -11.35 -3.78 0.10
N PHE A 151 -10.13 -3.26 -0.04
CA PHE A 151 -8.91 -4.02 0.25
C PHE A 151 -8.84 -4.50 1.71
N GLN A 152 -9.31 -3.68 2.66
CA GLN A 152 -9.29 -3.96 4.09
C GLN A 152 -10.38 -5.00 4.41
N VAL A 153 -11.58 -4.80 3.89
CA VAL A 153 -12.72 -5.73 4.05
C VAL A 153 -12.39 -7.11 3.47
N LEU A 154 -11.86 -7.16 2.24
CA LEU A 154 -11.49 -8.41 1.57
C LEU A 154 -10.29 -9.10 2.23
N SER A 155 -9.46 -8.37 3.00
CA SER A 155 -8.34 -8.98 3.73
C SER A 155 -8.80 -9.91 4.87
N LEU A 156 -10.03 -9.76 5.36
CA LEU A 156 -10.62 -10.62 6.40
C LEU A 156 -11.00 -12.02 5.89
N ALA A 157 -11.18 -12.18 4.58
CA ALA A 157 -11.61 -13.44 3.95
C ALA A 157 -10.44 -14.21 3.30
N ARG A 158 -9.21 -14.00 3.80
CA ARG A 158 -7.98 -14.60 3.27
C ARG A 158 -7.56 -15.87 4.00
#